data_AF-A0A1M2ZBF4-F1
#
_entry.id   AF-A0A1M2ZBF4-F1
#
_cell.length_a   1.000
_cell.length_b   1.000
_cell.length_c   1.000
_cell.angle_alpha   90.00
_cell.angle_beta   90.00
_cell.angle_gamma   90.00
#
_symmetry.space_group_name_H-M   'P 1'
#
loop_
_entity.id
_entity.type
_entity.pdbx_description
1 polymer ?
#
loop_
_entity_poly.entity_id
_entity_poly.type
_entity_poly.pdbx_seq_one_letter_code
_entity_poly.pdbx_strand_id
1 'polypeptide(L)'
;MAGWNLKEGICTKDNASDQEFWDAITHMFKNTHKTTTYKFCFLKCLLDCTEKNHIQNISFSILFQRFTEIYWDLIVQYDLCQVYKNSKFNKSKIEVIIERVYTIQGLNKKSSINELQQNIRLDMIKQIEKYCSQNVVGAFYDSTNGLFYSFSKVDKQITFSSHALDFINRFRGPIEEVNYFNWAKMIERINGNDTPQSFIIKMSKLGESSNLNFENTRKYNIEDILPWVFKEGK
;
A
#
# COMPACT_ATOMS: atom_id res chain seq x y z
N MET A 1 2.21 -22.70 -2.72
CA MET A 1 3.51 -22.19 -2.19
C MET A 1 3.27 -20.74 -1.81
N ALA A 2 3.73 -20.26 -0.65
CA ALA A 2 3.43 -18.87 -0.25
C ALA A 2 4.03 -17.86 -1.24
N GLY A 3 3.28 -16.84 -1.65
CA GLY A 3 3.67 -15.89 -2.69
C GLY A 3 5.05 -15.22 -2.50
N TRP A 4 5.47 -14.98 -1.26
CA TRP A 4 6.78 -14.40 -0.97
C TRP A 4 7.96 -15.29 -1.42
N ASN A 5 7.78 -16.61 -1.54
CA ASN A 5 8.81 -17.53 -2.01
C ASN A 5 9.03 -17.49 -3.52
N LEU A 6 8.08 -16.93 -4.28
CA LEU A 6 8.17 -16.86 -5.73
C LEU A 6 9.34 -15.98 -6.15
N LYS A 7 10.19 -16.44 -7.08
CA LYS A 7 11.24 -15.60 -7.68
C LYS A 7 10.68 -14.69 -8.77
N GLU A 8 9.67 -15.18 -9.46
CA GLU A 8 8.98 -14.52 -10.57
C GLU A 8 7.50 -14.90 -10.50
N GLY A 9 6.66 -14.07 -11.11
CA GLY A 9 5.24 -14.34 -11.31
C GLY A 9 4.80 -13.79 -12.66
N ILE A 10 3.97 -14.53 -13.37
CA ILE A 10 3.40 -14.12 -14.66
C ILE A 10 1.95 -13.73 -14.43
N CYS A 11 1.48 -12.65 -15.05
CA CYS A 11 0.07 -12.27 -15.03
C CYS A 11 -0.80 -13.49 -15.36
N THR A 12 -1.69 -13.85 -14.45
CA THR A 12 -2.44 -15.12 -14.56
C THR A 12 -3.55 -15.06 -15.59
N LYS A 13 -4.04 -13.85 -15.88
CA LYS A 13 -5.11 -13.61 -16.85
C LYS A 13 -4.98 -12.21 -17.46
N ASP A 14 -4.49 -12.15 -18.69
CA ASP A 14 -4.28 -10.87 -19.38
C ASP A 14 -5.56 -10.13 -19.74
N ASN A 15 -6.70 -10.82 -19.85
CA ASN A 15 -8.02 -10.27 -20.19
C ASN A 15 -9.02 -10.35 -19.03
N ALA A 16 -8.54 -10.17 -17.79
CA ALA A 16 -9.42 -10.11 -16.62
C ALA A 16 -10.45 -8.97 -16.76
N SER A 17 -11.68 -9.27 -16.34
CA SER A 17 -12.79 -8.33 -16.29
C SER A 17 -12.67 -7.37 -15.10
N ASP A 18 -13.36 -6.23 -15.18
CA ASP A 18 -13.45 -5.27 -14.07
C ASP A 18 -13.90 -5.94 -12.76
N GLN A 19 -14.86 -6.87 -12.84
CA GLN A 19 -15.35 -7.61 -11.67
C GLN A 19 -14.24 -8.44 -11.02
N GLU A 20 -13.43 -9.14 -11.82
CA GLU A 20 -12.33 -9.96 -11.30
C GLU A 20 -11.24 -9.10 -10.63
N PHE A 21 -10.95 -7.93 -11.17
CA PHE A 21 -10.03 -6.98 -10.53
C PHE A 21 -10.60 -6.45 -9.21
N TRP A 22 -11.89 -6.12 -9.17
CA TRP A 22 -12.57 -5.71 -7.93
C TRP A 22 -12.60 -6.81 -6.88
N ASP A 23 -12.88 -8.04 -7.30
CA ASP A 23 -12.88 -9.21 -6.42
C ASP A 23 -11.49 -9.45 -5.84
N ALA A 24 -10.43 -9.31 -6.64
CA ALA A 24 -9.04 -9.45 -6.17
C ALA A 24 -8.65 -8.35 -5.16
N ILE A 25 -9.03 -7.09 -5.40
CA ILE A 25 -8.81 -5.99 -4.44
C ILE A 25 -9.60 -6.25 -3.14
N THR A 26 -10.86 -6.63 -3.26
CA THR A 26 -11.74 -6.92 -2.13
C THR A 26 -11.22 -8.09 -1.30
N HIS A 27 -10.78 -9.16 -1.96
CA HIS A 27 -10.13 -10.30 -1.35
C HIS A 27 -8.86 -9.89 -0.59
N MET A 28 -8.01 -9.07 -1.22
CA MET A 28 -6.82 -8.53 -0.57
C MET A 28 -7.17 -7.83 0.74
N PHE A 29 -8.22 -6.99 0.78
CA PHE A 29 -8.64 -6.29 2.00
C PHE A 29 -9.32 -7.17 3.05
N LYS A 30 -10.24 -8.06 2.66
CA LYS A 30 -11.07 -8.82 3.61
C LYS A 30 -10.42 -10.12 4.07
N ASN A 31 -9.80 -10.86 3.15
CA ASN A 31 -9.54 -12.29 3.35
C ASN A 31 -8.06 -12.61 3.53
N THR A 32 -7.15 -11.68 3.19
CA THR A 32 -5.73 -11.92 3.41
C THR A 32 -5.32 -11.51 4.82
N HIS A 33 -4.51 -12.35 5.46
CA HIS A 33 -3.91 -12.02 6.75
C HIS A 33 -3.01 -10.78 6.64
N LYS A 34 -3.09 -9.89 7.63
CA LYS A 34 -2.36 -8.62 7.69
C LYS A 34 -1.82 -8.41 9.10
N THR A 35 -0.53 -8.67 9.29
CA THR A 35 0.18 -8.31 10.53
C THR A 35 0.71 -6.88 10.52
N THR A 36 0.96 -6.36 9.31
CA THR A 36 1.60 -5.07 9.04
C THR A 36 0.90 -4.33 7.91
N THR A 37 1.12 -3.03 7.81
CA THR A 37 0.47 -2.14 6.84
C THR A 37 1.01 -2.21 5.40
N TYR A 38 2.01 -3.07 5.11
CA TYR A 38 2.74 -3.02 3.83
C TYR A 38 1.85 -3.18 2.61
N LYS A 39 0.78 -3.97 2.67
CA LYS A 39 -0.10 -4.21 1.49
C LYS A 39 -0.77 -2.91 1.04
N PHE A 40 -1.19 -2.08 1.99
CA PHE A 40 -1.82 -0.79 1.72
C PHE A 40 -0.83 0.21 1.13
N CYS A 41 0.36 0.30 1.73
CA CYS A 41 1.43 1.14 1.22
C CYS A 41 1.87 0.69 -0.17
N PHE A 42 2.01 -0.63 -0.38
CA PHE A 42 2.44 -1.18 -1.66
C PHE A 42 1.42 -0.92 -2.76
N LEU A 43 0.12 -1.13 -2.50
CA LEU A 43 -0.93 -0.76 -3.44
C LEU A 43 -0.86 0.74 -3.78
N LYS A 44 -0.69 1.61 -2.77
CA LYS A 44 -0.51 3.05 -3.02
C LYS A 44 0.70 3.34 -3.91
N CYS A 45 1.84 2.70 -3.68
CA CYS A 45 3.04 2.88 -4.51
C CYS A 45 2.82 2.42 -5.95
N LEU A 46 2.11 1.30 -6.17
CA LEU A 46 1.73 0.82 -7.49
C LEU A 46 0.85 1.85 -8.22
N LEU A 47 -0.12 2.43 -7.53
CA LEU A 47 -0.96 3.51 -8.09
C LEU A 47 -0.11 4.75 -8.41
N ASP A 48 0.70 5.25 -7.48
CA ASP A 48 1.56 6.44 -7.70
C ASP A 48 2.51 6.28 -8.89
N CYS A 49 3.05 5.08 -9.09
CA CYS A 49 4.04 4.84 -10.13
C CYS A 49 3.40 4.60 -11.52
N THR A 50 2.14 4.17 -11.58
CA THR A 50 1.40 4.00 -12.86
C THR A 50 0.85 5.32 -13.40
N GLU A 51 0.58 6.30 -12.54
CA GLU A 51 0.03 7.62 -12.92
C GLU A 51 0.96 8.39 -13.86
N LYS A 52 2.28 8.32 -13.61
CA LYS A 52 3.20 9.29 -14.20
C LYS A 52 3.44 9.15 -15.70
N ASN A 53 3.18 8.01 -16.35
CA ASN A 53 3.35 7.84 -17.82
C ASN A 53 2.64 6.59 -18.40
N HIS A 54 1.52 6.10 -17.83
CA HIS A 54 0.95 4.78 -18.20
C HIS A 54 2.01 3.67 -18.21
N ILE A 55 2.93 3.73 -17.25
CA ILE A 55 4.12 2.89 -17.26
C ILE A 55 3.71 1.46 -16.98
N GLN A 56 3.87 0.61 -17.99
CA GLN A 56 3.67 -0.82 -17.83
C GLN A 56 4.76 -1.46 -16.98
N ASN A 57 6.01 -1.01 -17.13
CA ASN A 57 7.18 -1.58 -16.46
C ASN A 57 7.72 -0.66 -15.35
N ILE A 58 7.59 -1.08 -14.09
CA ILE A 58 8.03 -0.32 -12.93
C ILE A 58 9.22 -1.02 -12.30
N SER A 59 10.37 -0.35 -12.23
CA SER A 59 11.54 -0.89 -11.53
C SER A 59 11.31 -0.89 -10.02
N PHE A 60 11.88 -1.87 -9.32
CA PHE A 60 11.83 -1.96 -7.87
C PHE A 60 12.46 -0.73 -7.22
N SER A 61 13.51 -0.15 -7.82
CA SER A 61 14.13 1.08 -7.29
C SER A 61 13.15 2.24 -7.20
N ILE A 62 12.35 2.49 -8.26
CA ILE A 62 11.35 3.56 -8.27
C ILE A 62 10.24 3.25 -7.27
N LEU A 63 9.74 2.02 -7.30
CA LEU A 63 8.65 1.57 -6.43
C LEU A 63 9.01 1.66 -4.96
N PHE A 64 10.20 1.17 -4.58
CA PHE A 64 10.64 1.13 -3.18
C PHE A 64 11.25 2.44 -2.69
N GLN A 65 11.68 3.33 -3.58
CA GLN A 65 11.91 4.73 -3.19
C GLN A 65 10.60 5.33 -2.68
N ARG A 66 9.52 5.26 -3.47
CA ARG A 66 8.21 5.81 -3.07
C ARG A 66 7.67 5.16 -1.81
N PHE A 67 7.81 3.84 -1.70
CA PHE A 67 7.44 3.09 -0.51
C PHE A 67 8.19 3.56 0.73
N THR A 68 9.50 3.82 0.61
CA THR A 68 10.33 4.31 1.71
C THR A 68 9.92 5.71 2.15
N GLU A 69 9.64 6.60 1.20
CA GLU A 69 9.18 7.97 1.50
C GLU A 69 7.87 7.95 2.31
N ILE A 70 6.88 7.15 1.90
CA ILE A 70 5.61 7.05 2.62
C ILE A 70 5.82 6.50 4.03
N TYR A 71 6.61 5.43 4.18
CA TYR A 71 6.89 4.86 5.50
C TYR A 71 7.69 5.79 6.40
N TRP A 72 8.61 6.58 5.84
CA TRP A 72 9.33 7.61 6.59
C TRP A 72 8.36 8.60 7.21
N ASP A 73 7.42 9.14 6.44
CA ASP A 73 6.43 10.09 6.96
C ASP A 73 5.60 9.42 8.07
N LEU A 74 5.09 8.21 7.84
CA LEU A 74 4.28 7.51 8.84
C LEU A 74 5.03 7.28 10.16
N ILE A 75 6.29 6.85 10.09
CA ILE A 75 7.07 6.45 11.28
C ILE A 75 7.75 7.66 11.93
N VAL A 76 8.43 8.51 11.17
CA VAL A 76 9.25 9.61 11.69
C VAL A 76 8.42 10.87 11.88
N GLN A 77 7.52 11.18 10.95
CA GLN A 77 6.72 12.41 11.03
C GLN A 77 5.49 12.25 11.92
N TYR A 78 4.81 11.11 11.81
CA TYR A 78 3.57 10.85 12.54
C TYR A 78 3.73 9.91 13.74
N ASP A 79 4.91 9.33 13.96
CA ASP A 79 5.20 8.43 15.10
C ASP A 79 4.28 7.20 15.15
N LEU A 80 3.87 6.70 13.97
CA LEU A 80 2.93 5.60 13.85
C LEU A 80 3.65 4.25 13.73
N CYS A 81 3.30 3.33 14.62
CA CYS A 81 3.64 1.93 14.48
C CYS A 81 2.90 1.30 13.28
N GLN A 82 3.57 0.35 12.63
CA GLN A 82 3.13 -0.25 11.36
C GLN A 82 2.84 -1.75 11.47
N VAL A 83 2.95 -2.29 12.69
CA VAL A 83 2.69 -3.68 13.04
C VAL A 83 1.81 -3.76 14.29
N TYR A 84 0.92 -4.76 14.36
CA TYR A 84 0.15 -5.00 15.58
C TYR A 84 1.04 -5.32 16.77
N LYS A 85 0.70 -4.77 17.96
CA LYS A 85 1.43 -4.99 19.22
C LYS A 85 1.50 -6.48 19.64
N ASN A 86 0.55 -7.30 19.21
CA ASN A 86 0.50 -8.74 19.49
C ASN A 86 1.20 -9.60 18.42
N SER A 87 1.84 -9.00 17.42
CA SER A 87 2.63 -9.77 16.47
C SER A 87 3.87 -10.34 17.18
N LYS A 88 4.40 -11.46 16.68
CA LYS A 88 5.66 -12.07 17.17
C LYS A 88 6.81 -11.05 17.27
N PHE A 89 6.71 -9.95 16.53
CA PHE A 89 7.66 -8.85 16.51
C PHE A 89 6.99 -7.55 16.98
N ASN A 90 7.61 -6.86 17.94
CA ASN A 90 7.12 -5.56 18.41
C ASN A 90 7.28 -4.44 17.37
N LYS A 91 8.07 -4.66 16.31
CA LYS A 91 8.31 -3.74 15.19
C LYS A 91 8.44 -4.52 13.89
N SER A 92 7.95 -3.96 12.79
CA SER A 92 8.22 -4.47 11.45
C SER A 92 9.69 -4.24 11.08
N LYS A 93 10.19 -5.01 10.11
CA LYS A 93 11.57 -4.83 9.63
C LYS A 93 11.81 -3.44 9.03
N ILE A 94 10.79 -2.84 8.42
CA ILE A 94 10.84 -1.50 7.83
C ILE A 94 11.01 -0.46 8.94
N GLU A 95 10.23 -0.55 10.03
CA GLU A 95 10.37 0.30 11.22
C GLU A 95 11.79 0.20 11.78
N VAL A 96 12.32 -1.02 11.95
CA VAL A 96 13.69 -1.23 12.46
C VAL A 96 14.75 -0.57 11.58
N ILE A 97 14.60 -0.62 10.25
CA ILE A 97 15.55 0.02 9.33
C ILE A 97 15.48 1.54 9.45
N ILE A 98 14.27 2.11 9.41
CA ILE A 98 14.05 3.57 9.45
C ILE A 98 14.49 4.15 10.79
N GLU A 99 14.08 3.55 11.91
CA GLU A 99 14.46 3.99 13.24
C GLU A 99 15.97 3.95 13.45
N ARG A 100 16.65 2.90 12.96
CA ARG A 100 18.11 2.82 13.04
C ARG A 100 18.77 3.99 12.33
N VAL A 101 18.34 4.33 11.11
CA VAL A 101 18.88 5.46 10.35
C VAL A 101 18.60 6.76 11.09
N TYR A 102 17.36 6.98 11.50
CA TYR A 102 16.92 8.14 12.27
C TYR A 102 17.77 8.35 13.54
N THR A 103 18.00 7.29 14.33
CA THR A 103 18.78 7.37 15.57
C THR A 103 20.27 7.63 15.31
N ILE A 104 20.89 6.96 14.33
CA ILE A 104 22.31 7.15 14.01
C ILE A 104 22.59 8.57 13.52
N GLN A 105 21.65 9.15 12.77
CA GLN A 105 21.78 10.51 12.25
C GLN A 105 21.45 11.60 13.29
N GLY A 106 21.01 11.23 14.50
CA GLY A 106 20.63 12.20 15.53
C GLY A 106 19.48 13.10 15.12
N LEU A 107 18.59 12.62 14.23
CA LEU A 107 17.43 13.38 13.77
C LEU A 107 16.36 13.45 14.86
N ASN A 108 15.48 14.44 14.75
CA ASN A 108 14.34 14.63 15.65
C ASN A 108 13.06 14.11 15.02
N LYS A 109 12.10 13.66 15.84
CA LYS A 109 10.76 13.31 15.37
C LYS A 109 10.22 14.49 14.56
N LYS A 110 9.57 14.22 13.42
CA LYS A 110 9.11 15.19 12.42
C LYS A 110 10.13 15.69 11.39
N SER A 111 11.36 15.18 11.40
CA SER A 111 12.32 15.42 10.30
C SER A 111 11.81 14.87 8.97
N SER A 112 11.95 15.68 7.91
CA SER A 112 11.69 15.24 6.53
C SER A 112 12.76 14.27 6.05
N ILE A 113 12.40 13.30 5.21
CA ILE A 113 13.37 12.39 4.57
C ILE A 113 14.41 13.15 3.72
N ASN A 114 14.08 14.36 3.29
CA ASN A 114 14.97 15.22 2.50
C ASN A 114 16.07 15.89 3.34
N GLU A 115 15.98 15.84 4.67
CA GLU A 115 17.05 16.30 5.58
C GLU A 115 18.21 15.30 5.65
N LEU A 116 17.99 14.04 5.24
CA LEU A 116 19.05 13.04 5.16
C LEU A 116 20.04 13.37 4.04
N GLN A 117 21.32 13.13 4.32
CA GLN A 117 22.32 13.11 3.25
C GLN A 117 21.94 12.07 2.19
N GLN A 118 22.13 12.42 0.92
CA GLN A 118 21.67 11.62 -0.21
C GLN A 118 22.23 10.18 -0.19
N ASN A 119 23.49 9.99 0.19
CA ASN A 119 24.11 8.66 0.32
C ASN A 119 23.41 7.79 1.38
N ILE A 120 23.07 8.37 2.53
CA ILE A 120 22.37 7.67 3.62
C ILE A 120 20.94 7.33 3.21
N ARG A 121 20.24 8.27 2.56
CA ARG A 121 18.90 8.05 2.03
C ARG A 121 18.88 6.91 1.02
N LEU A 122 19.83 6.90 0.08
CA LEU A 122 19.95 5.85 -0.94
C LEU A 122 20.30 4.49 -0.34
N ASP A 123 21.17 4.44 0.69
CA ASP A 123 21.48 3.19 1.38
C ASP A 123 20.25 2.61 2.11
N MET A 124 19.49 3.46 2.81
CA MET A 124 18.23 3.07 3.45
C MET A 124 17.21 2.51 2.45
N ILE A 125 17.02 3.21 1.31
CA ILE A 125 16.12 2.74 0.23
C ILE A 125 16.58 1.37 -0.28
N LYS A 126 17.89 1.15 -0.50
CA LYS A 126 18.42 -0.15 -0.94
C LYS A 126 18.18 -1.26 0.09
N GLN A 127 18.31 -0.97 1.38
CA GLN A 127 18.02 -1.94 2.44
C GLN A 127 16.53 -2.33 2.45
N ILE A 128 15.63 -1.35 2.31
CA ILE A 128 14.18 -1.57 2.24
C ILE A 128 13.80 -2.31 0.95
N GLU A 129 14.34 -1.92 -0.21
CA GLU A 129 14.16 -2.63 -1.48
C GLU A 129 14.55 -4.11 -1.35
N LYS A 130 15.73 -4.40 -0.78
CA LYS A 130 16.19 -5.78 -0.62
C LYS A 130 15.23 -6.61 0.24
N TYR A 131 14.71 -6.04 1.32
CA TYR A 131 13.75 -6.73 2.18
C TYR A 131 12.39 -6.90 1.49
N CYS A 132 11.85 -5.84 0.89
CA CYS A 132 10.51 -5.84 0.32
C CYS A 132 10.43 -6.60 -1.01
N SER A 133 11.50 -6.59 -1.82
CA SER A 133 11.57 -7.45 -3.02
C SER A 133 11.41 -8.93 -2.67
N GLN A 134 11.95 -9.37 -1.53
CA GLN A 134 11.82 -10.76 -1.07
C GLN A 134 10.43 -11.04 -0.50
N ASN A 135 9.88 -10.13 0.32
CA ASN A 135 8.75 -10.43 1.19
C ASN A 135 7.40 -9.82 0.76
N VAL A 136 7.42 -8.72 -0.01
CA VAL A 136 6.23 -7.91 -0.31
C VAL A 136 5.70 -8.18 -1.71
N VAL A 137 6.55 -8.14 -2.74
CA VAL A 137 6.12 -8.22 -4.14
C VAL A 137 5.32 -9.49 -4.40
N GLY A 138 5.92 -10.66 -4.20
CA GLY A 138 5.24 -11.94 -4.42
C GLY A 138 4.05 -12.18 -3.49
N ALA A 139 4.09 -11.66 -2.26
CA ALA A 139 2.97 -11.79 -1.32
C ALA A 139 1.75 -10.95 -1.73
N PHE A 140 1.98 -9.77 -2.31
CA PHE A 140 0.91 -8.94 -2.85
C PHE A 140 0.35 -9.56 -4.13
N TYR A 141 1.21 -10.01 -5.05
CA TYR A 141 0.82 -10.74 -6.25
C TYR A 141 -0.12 -11.92 -5.91
N ASP A 142 0.27 -12.76 -4.96
CA ASP A 142 -0.53 -13.90 -4.49
C ASP A 142 -1.86 -13.45 -3.84
N SER A 143 -1.84 -12.32 -3.12
CA SER A 143 -3.05 -11.75 -2.49
C SER A 143 -4.10 -11.27 -3.49
N THR A 144 -3.69 -10.98 -4.73
CA THR A 144 -4.55 -10.51 -5.83
C THR A 144 -4.65 -11.54 -6.97
N ASN A 145 -4.35 -12.81 -6.68
CA ASN A 145 -4.37 -13.93 -7.64
C ASN A 145 -3.51 -13.71 -8.89
N GLY A 146 -2.50 -12.83 -8.80
CA GLY A 146 -1.62 -12.50 -9.90
C GLY A 146 -2.27 -11.77 -11.07
N LEU A 147 -3.45 -11.16 -10.87
CA LEU A 147 -4.21 -10.53 -11.95
C LEU A 147 -3.64 -9.19 -12.42
N PHE A 148 -3.03 -8.43 -11.51
CA PHE A 148 -2.62 -7.05 -11.81
C PHE A 148 -1.31 -6.97 -12.58
N TYR A 149 -0.35 -7.83 -12.28
CA TYR A 149 0.99 -7.71 -12.83
C TYR A 149 1.78 -9.01 -12.84
N SER A 150 2.76 -9.07 -13.73
CA SER A 150 3.92 -9.96 -13.67
C SER A 150 5.05 -9.30 -12.87
N PHE A 151 5.96 -10.08 -12.29
CA PHE A 151 7.16 -9.54 -11.65
C PHE A 151 8.38 -10.47 -11.82
N SER A 152 9.57 -9.88 -11.78
CA SER A 152 10.85 -10.58 -11.73
C SER A 152 11.71 -10.01 -10.61
N LYS A 153 12.11 -10.84 -9.64
CA LYS A 153 13.07 -10.44 -8.59
C LYS A 153 14.51 -10.38 -9.13
N VAL A 154 14.78 -11.06 -10.24
CA VAL A 154 16.09 -11.05 -10.92
C VAL A 154 16.26 -9.71 -11.64
N ASP A 155 15.29 -9.37 -12.49
CA ASP A 155 15.30 -8.11 -13.26
C ASP A 155 14.85 -6.91 -12.43
N LYS A 156 14.37 -7.18 -11.20
CA LYS A 156 13.90 -6.18 -10.23
C LYS A 156 12.83 -5.26 -10.82
N GLN A 157 11.79 -5.86 -11.40
CA GLN A 157 10.72 -5.10 -12.03
C GLN A 157 9.35 -5.75 -11.87
N ILE A 158 8.33 -4.92 -11.99
CA ILE A 158 6.92 -5.27 -12.12
C ILE A 158 6.47 -4.85 -13.51
N THR A 159 5.67 -5.69 -14.16
CA THR A 159 5.06 -5.43 -15.47
C THR A 159 3.55 -5.60 -15.34
N PHE A 160 2.78 -4.51 -15.41
CA PHE A 160 1.33 -4.59 -15.43
C PHE A 160 0.82 -5.20 -16.73
N SER A 161 -0.33 -5.87 -16.68
CA SER A 161 -1.07 -6.18 -17.91
C SER A 161 -1.77 -4.91 -18.42
N SER A 162 -2.01 -4.83 -19.73
CA SER A 162 -2.68 -3.67 -20.32
C SER A 162 -4.10 -3.48 -19.75
N HIS A 163 -4.83 -4.56 -19.47
CA HIS A 163 -6.16 -4.49 -18.87
C HIS A 163 -6.12 -4.07 -17.41
N ALA A 164 -5.11 -4.49 -16.64
CA ALA A 164 -4.93 -4.02 -15.27
C ALA A 164 -4.61 -2.53 -15.23
N LEU A 165 -3.79 -2.03 -16.16
CA LEU A 165 -3.53 -0.60 -16.30
C LEU A 165 -4.79 0.18 -16.66
N ASP A 166 -5.56 -0.30 -17.65
CA ASP A 166 -6.82 0.34 -18.04
C ASP A 166 -7.80 0.41 -16.86
N PHE A 167 -7.99 -0.71 -16.16
CA PHE A 167 -8.80 -0.79 -14.95
C PHE A 167 -8.32 0.20 -13.87
N ILE A 168 -7.03 0.21 -13.54
CA ILE A 168 -6.46 1.14 -12.56
C ILE A 168 -6.70 2.59 -12.98
N ASN A 169 -6.55 2.93 -14.27
CA ASN A 169 -6.72 4.30 -14.73
C ASN A 169 -8.19 4.74 -14.68
N ARG A 170 -9.15 3.86 -15.02
CA ARG A 170 -10.58 4.15 -14.92
C ARG A 170 -11.07 4.25 -13.48
N PHE A 171 -10.54 3.43 -12.58
CA PHE A 171 -11.04 3.30 -11.21
C PHE A 171 -10.06 3.80 -10.14
N ARG A 172 -9.07 4.62 -10.50
CA ARG A 172 -8.00 5.10 -9.60
C ARG A 172 -8.54 5.68 -8.29
N GLY A 173 -9.41 6.69 -8.39
CA GLY A 173 -9.99 7.36 -7.23
C GLY A 173 -10.68 6.39 -6.27
N PRO A 174 -11.65 5.58 -6.75
CA PRO A 174 -12.28 4.55 -5.93
C PRO A 174 -11.30 3.54 -5.29
N ILE A 175 -10.28 3.08 -6.03
CA ILE A 175 -9.28 2.15 -5.47
C ILE A 175 -8.48 2.84 -4.36
N GLU A 176 -8.08 4.10 -4.56
CA GLU A 176 -7.36 4.88 -3.55
C GLU A 176 -8.19 5.12 -2.30
N GLU A 177 -9.44 5.52 -2.46
CA GLU A 177 -10.39 5.74 -1.36
C GLU A 177 -10.55 4.48 -0.50
N VAL A 178 -10.83 3.33 -1.13
CA VAL A 178 -10.97 2.05 -0.42
C VAL A 178 -9.66 1.66 0.25
N ASN A 179 -8.52 1.91 -0.39
CA ASN A 179 -7.20 1.63 0.19
C ASN A 179 -6.95 2.49 1.43
N TYR A 180 -7.17 3.81 1.37
CA TYR A 180 -6.98 4.72 2.49
C TYR A 180 -7.93 4.41 3.65
N PHE A 181 -9.19 4.14 3.37
CA PHE A 181 -10.17 3.77 4.39
C PHE A 181 -9.71 2.53 5.17
N ASN A 182 -9.35 1.44 4.47
CA ASN A 182 -8.90 0.22 5.13
C ASN A 182 -7.53 0.39 5.80
N TRP A 183 -6.64 1.21 5.23
CA TRP A 183 -5.35 1.52 5.83
C TRP A 183 -5.50 2.30 7.14
N ALA A 184 -6.30 3.37 7.15
CA ALA A 184 -6.60 4.17 8.33
C ALA A 184 -7.18 3.31 9.45
N LYS A 185 -8.15 2.43 9.13
CA LYS A 185 -8.71 1.48 10.10
C LYS A 185 -7.66 0.54 10.69
N MET A 186 -6.70 0.08 9.90
CA MET A 186 -5.62 -0.77 10.42
C MET A 186 -4.66 0.03 11.30
N ILE A 187 -4.27 1.23 10.87
CA ILE A 187 -3.41 2.14 11.66
C ILE A 187 -4.06 2.45 13.02
N GLU A 188 -5.35 2.78 13.04
CA GLU A 188 -6.09 3.03 14.27
C GLU A 188 -6.09 1.81 15.20
N ARG A 189 -6.28 0.61 14.67
CA ARG A 189 -6.21 -0.62 15.48
C ARG A 189 -4.81 -0.92 16.01
N ILE A 190 -3.76 -0.51 15.30
CA ILE A 190 -2.36 -0.71 15.72
C ILE A 190 -1.98 0.28 16.82
N ASN A 191 -2.33 1.56 16.63
CA ASN A 191 -1.83 2.67 17.43
C ASN A 191 -2.83 3.14 18.49
N GLY A 192 -4.11 2.83 18.34
CA GLY A 192 -5.16 3.25 19.28
C GLY A 192 -5.21 4.77 19.41
N ASN A 193 -5.21 5.25 20.65
CA ASN A 193 -5.26 6.67 20.99
C ASN A 193 -4.05 7.48 20.48
N ASP A 194 -2.94 6.82 20.14
CA ASP A 194 -1.74 7.49 19.62
C ASP A 194 -1.91 7.90 18.15
N THR A 195 -2.99 7.47 17.48
CA THR A 195 -3.25 7.82 16.09
C THR A 195 -3.66 9.30 15.97
N PRO A 196 -2.90 10.15 15.24
CA PRO A 196 -3.26 11.55 15.11
C PRO A 196 -4.63 11.72 14.42
N GLN A 197 -5.56 12.42 15.06
CA GLN A 197 -6.88 12.71 14.46
C GLN A 197 -6.76 13.44 13.11
N SER A 198 -5.77 14.32 12.97
CA SER A 198 -5.47 14.99 11.69
C SER A 198 -5.02 14.01 10.60
N PHE A 199 -4.36 12.91 10.95
CA PHE A 199 -3.97 11.86 10.02
C PHE A 199 -5.17 11.02 9.57
N ILE A 200 -6.05 10.64 10.51
CA ILE A 200 -7.32 9.98 10.19
C ILE A 200 -8.19 10.86 9.29
N ILE A 201 -8.32 12.15 9.62
CA ILE A 201 -9.07 13.13 8.83
C ILE A 201 -8.42 13.33 7.44
N LYS A 202 -7.09 13.36 7.34
CA LYS A 202 -6.40 13.48 6.05
C LYS A 202 -6.63 12.22 5.19
N MET A 203 -6.54 11.03 5.79
CA MET A 203 -6.80 9.77 5.09
C MET A 203 -8.27 9.61 4.71
N SER A 204 -9.21 10.08 5.52
CA SER A 204 -10.65 10.06 5.20
C SER A 204 -11.00 11.07 4.12
N LYS A 205 -10.44 12.30 4.17
CA LYS A 205 -10.66 13.34 3.15
C LYS A 205 -10.05 13.02 1.78
N LEU A 206 -8.97 12.25 1.76
CA LEU A 206 -8.41 11.70 0.52
C LEU A 206 -9.32 10.64 -0.10
N GLY A 207 -10.26 10.08 0.66
CA GLY A 207 -11.40 9.31 0.15
C GLY A 207 -12.56 10.18 -0.34
N GLU A 208 -12.89 11.25 0.40
CA GLU A 208 -14.05 12.12 0.13
C GLU A 208 -13.93 13.04 -1.12
N SER A 209 -12.79 13.06 -1.82
CA SER A 209 -12.54 14.00 -2.93
C SER A 209 -13.21 13.64 -4.28
N SER A 210 -14.23 12.79 -4.28
CA SER A 210 -15.23 12.71 -5.36
C SER A 210 -16.57 13.27 -4.88
N ASN A 211 -16.78 14.56 -5.18
CA ASN A 211 -18.00 15.36 -5.01
C ASN A 211 -19.28 14.59 -4.61
N LEU A 212 -19.70 14.70 -3.35
CA LEU A 212 -21.11 14.83 -2.94
C LEU A 212 -21.18 15.59 -1.60
N ASN A 213 -21.93 16.69 -1.57
CA ASN A 213 -22.20 17.51 -0.38
C ASN A 213 -22.81 16.65 0.75
N PHE A 214 -22.20 16.67 1.94
CA PHE A 214 -22.91 16.24 3.16
C PHE A 214 -22.55 17.14 4.36
N GLU A 215 -23.52 17.95 4.76
CA GLU A 215 -23.69 18.31 6.16
C GLU A 215 -24.17 17.09 6.95
N ASN A 216 -23.72 17.00 8.20
CA ASN A 216 -24.15 16.10 9.27
C ASN A 216 -23.69 14.63 9.23
N THR A 217 -22.63 14.39 10.00
CA THR A 217 -22.57 13.39 11.09
C THR A 217 -23.46 12.14 10.95
N ARG A 218 -22.95 11.09 10.31
CA ARG A 218 -23.15 9.68 10.73
C ARG A 218 -22.25 8.71 9.95
N LYS A 219 -21.85 7.65 10.68
CA LYS A 219 -21.17 6.42 10.25
C LYS A 219 -21.53 5.98 8.81
N TYR A 220 -20.54 5.90 7.93
CA TYR A 220 -20.66 5.16 6.67
C TYR A 220 -20.46 3.65 6.92
N ASN A 221 -21.28 2.83 6.26
CA ASN A 221 -21.10 1.38 6.17
C ASN A 221 -20.46 1.03 4.83
N ILE A 222 -19.67 -0.04 4.81
CA ILE A 222 -18.85 -0.50 3.66
C ILE A 222 -19.68 -0.90 2.42
N GLU A 223 -21.00 -1.00 2.58
CA GLU A 223 -21.97 -1.37 1.55
C GLU A 223 -22.24 -0.22 0.57
N ASP A 224 -21.95 1.03 0.98
CA ASP A 224 -22.15 2.22 0.16
C ASP A 224 -20.99 2.47 -0.85
N ILE A 225 -19.89 1.73 -0.72
CA ILE A 225 -18.63 1.93 -1.48
C ILE A 225 -18.43 0.83 -2.55
N LEU A 226 -19.27 -0.20 -2.56
CA LEU A 226 -19.20 -1.28 -3.56
C LEU A 226 -20.37 -1.16 -4.55
N PRO A 227 -20.13 -0.94 -5.87
CA PRO A 227 -21.22 -0.75 -6.83
C PRO A 227 -21.97 -2.03 -7.22
N TRP A 228 -21.74 -3.16 -6.54
CA TRP A 228 -22.36 -4.44 -6.88
C TRP A 228 -22.82 -5.20 -5.63
N VAL A 229 -23.93 -4.75 -5.05
CA VAL A 229 -24.81 -5.65 -4.31
C VAL A 229 -25.69 -6.34 -5.36
N PHE A 230 -25.46 -7.64 -5.55
CA PHE A 230 -26.42 -8.51 -6.22
C PHE A 230 -27.78 -8.32 -5.54
N LYS A 231 -28.77 -7.80 -6.28
CA LYS A 231 -30.17 -7.95 -5.90
C LYS A 231 -30.51 -9.43 -6.10
N GLU A 232 -30.38 -10.23 -5.05
CA GLU A 232 -31.14 -11.47 -4.98
C GLU A 232 -32.62 -11.09 -4.81
N GLY A 233 -33.44 -11.59 -5.72
CA GLY A 233 -34.83 -11.19 -5.86
C GLY A 233 -35.69 -11.46 -4.64
N LYS A 234 -36.62 -10.54 -4.40
CA LYS A 234 -38.06 -10.79 -4.29
C LYS A 234 -38.80 -9.47 -4.50
#